data_AF-A0A218QG80-F1
#
_entry.id   AF-A0A218QG80-F1
#
_cell.length_a   1.000
_cell.length_b   1.000
_cell.length_c   1.000
_cell.angle_alpha   90.00
_cell.angle_beta   90.00
_cell.angle_gamma   90.00
#
_symmetry.space_group_name_H-M   'P 1'
#
loop_
_entity.id
_entity.type
_entity.pdbx_description
1 polymer ?
#
loop_
_entity_poly.entity_id
_entity_poly.type
_entity_poly.pdbx_seq_one_letter_code
_entity_poly.pdbx_strand_id
1 'polypeptide(L)'
;MELNNFSLSISPGTELSGGYLQLEHNTQYKVVLANKRAMRCDAKLEIDGKHVGTWRLEEYDSIVLERPAHDTGRFTFYKLGSAEASIAGISQEDANIGLVKVTFTPEHQVQTRTTHELYSSPPVTRGTIEEGTTRSFSAGGTGLSGESKQQFSNATAIDYDYSQATVIHLRLVARADEPRPLTPYSNPVPPPIHL
;
A
#
# COMPACT_ATOMS: atom_id res chain seq x y z
N MET A 1 5.42 -0.25 6.44
CA MET A 1 5.66 1.10 7.04
C MET A 1 5.00 1.21 8.41
N GLU A 2 5.67 1.87 9.37
CA GLU A 2 5.19 2.01 10.76
C GLU A 2 5.42 3.44 11.25
N LEU A 3 4.43 3.98 11.98
CA LEU A 3 4.46 5.32 12.57
C LEU A 3 3.54 5.37 13.79
N ASN A 4 3.99 5.96 14.90
CA ASN A 4 3.22 6.10 16.15
C ASN A 4 2.54 4.79 16.62
N ASN A 5 3.26 3.66 16.53
CA ASN A 5 2.77 2.33 16.89
C ASN A 5 1.55 1.87 16.06
N PHE A 6 1.32 2.46 14.90
CA PHE A 6 0.44 1.95 13.86
C PHE A 6 1.27 1.47 12.67
N SER A 7 0.80 0.44 11.98
CA SER A 7 1.47 -0.02 10.75
C SER A 7 0.52 -0.22 9.59
N LEU A 8 1.04 0.10 8.41
CA LEU A 8 0.46 -0.21 7.10
C LEU A 8 1.47 -1.06 6.34
N SER A 9 1.05 -2.23 5.86
CA SER A 9 1.84 -3.03 4.91
C SER A 9 0.95 -3.64 3.82
N ILE A 10 1.59 -4.06 2.72
CA ILE A 10 0.94 -4.69 1.57
C ILE A 10 1.57 -6.06 1.33
N SER A 11 0.73 -7.07 1.06
CA SER A 11 1.19 -8.44 0.78
C SER A 11 0.45 -9.06 -0.42
N PRO A 12 1.14 -9.67 -1.39
CA PRO A 12 2.60 -9.65 -1.57
C PRO A 12 3.09 -8.22 -1.88
N GLY A 13 4.40 -7.99 -1.88
CA GLY A 13 4.96 -6.66 -2.19
C GLY A 13 6.40 -6.51 -1.70
N THR A 14 7.18 -5.67 -2.37
CA THR A 14 8.53 -5.30 -1.92
C THR A 14 8.55 -3.82 -1.56
N GLU A 15 8.71 -3.52 -0.27
CA GLU A 15 8.92 -2.14 0.19
C GLU A 15 10.25 -1.61 -0.37
N LEU A 16 10.19 -0.39 -0.90
CA LEU A 16 11.32 0.37 -1.41
C LEU A 16 11.55 1.59 -0.48
N SER A 17 12.67 2.29 -0.67
CA SER A 17 12.93 3.54 0.03
C SER A 17 11.89 4.61 -0.33
N GLY A 18 11.66 5.57 0.56
CA GLY A 18 10.81 6.74 0.28
C GLY A 18 9.30 6.47 0.28
N GLY A 19 8.83 5.34 0.82
CA GLY A 19 7.40 5.02 0.93
C GLY A 19 6.80 4.42 -0.34
N TYR A 20 7.64 3.93 -1.27
CA TYR A 20 7.19 3.20 -2.45
C TYR A 20 7.10 1.70 -2.16
N LEU A 21 6.17 1.01 -2.81
CA LEU A 21 6.01 -0.43 -2.73
C LEU A 21 5.83 -1.02 -4.13
N GLN A 22 6.68 -1.97 -4.48
CA GLN A 22 6.67 -2.60 -5.79
C GLN A 22 5.70 -3.79 -5.85
N LEU A 23 4.89 -3.82 -6.91
CA LEU A 23 4.03 -4.95 -7.30
C LEU A 23 4.22 -5.30 -8.78
N GLU A 24 3.93 -6.55 -9.13
CA GLU A 24 3.81 -6.96 -10.54
C GLU A 24 2.43 -6.60 -11.08
N HIS A 25 2.34 -6.29 -12.37
CA HIS A 25 1.06 -6.04 -13.02
C HIS A 25 0.11 -7.25 -12.83
N ASN A 26 -1.18 -6.97 -12.59
CA ASN A 26 -2.24 -7.96 -12.34
C ASN A 26 -2.09 -8.74 -11.01
N THR A 27 -1.34 -8.20 -10.05
CA THR A 27 -1.19 -8.81 -8.72
C THR A 27 -2.39 -8.49 -7.84
N GLN A 28 -3.12 -9.51 -7.40
CA GLN A 28 -4.03 -9.38 -6.27
C GLN A 28 -3.25 -9.21 -4.98
N TYR A 29 -3.61 -8.23 -4.17
CA TYR A 29 -2.88 -7.92 -2.94
C TYR A 29 -3.81 -7.70 -1.75
N LYS A 30 -3.22 -7.72 -0.56
CA LYS A 30 -3.88 -7.49 0.73
C LYS A 30 -3.26 -6.29 1.41
N VAL A 31 -4.09 -5.49 2.06
CA VAL A 31 -3.67 -4.42 2.97
C VAL A 31 -3.69 -4.96 4.38
N VAL A 32 -2.58 -4.85 5.11
CA VAL A 32 -2.51 -5.21 6.52
C VAL A 32 -2.40 -3.94 7.34
N LEU A 33 -3.35 -3.75 8.24
CA LEU A 33 -3.40 -2.63 9.18
C LEU A 33 -3.21 -3.17 10.58
N ALA A 34 -2.32 -2.58 11.37
CA ALA A 34 -2.12 -2.97 12.75
C ALA A 34 -2.13 -1.78 13.69
N ASN A 35 -2.76 -1.98 14.84
CA ASN A 35 -2.76 -1.10 15.98
C ASN A 35 -1.92 -1.74 17.08
N LYS A 36 -0.77 -1.16 17.43
CA LYS A 36 0.09 -1.65 18.52
C LYS A 36 -0.07 -0.82 19.80
N ARG A 37 -1.17 -0.08 19.93
CA ARG A 37 -1.50 0.73 21.11
C ARG A 37 -2.51 0.01 22.02
N ALA A 38 -2.47 0.37 23.29
CA ALA A 38 -3.41 -0.03 24.35
C ALA A 38 -4.76 0.71 24.28
N MET A 39 -5.19 1.10 23.07
CA MET A 39 -6.47 1.80 22.87
C MET A 39 -7.01 1.40 21.51
N ARG A 40 -8.33 1.25 21.42
CA ARG A 40 -9.00 0.98 20.15
C ARG A 40 -8.82 2.15 19.19
N CYS A 41 -8.91 1.90 17.90
CA CYS A 41 -8.93 2.95 16.89
C CYS A 41 -9.79 2.56 15.69
N ASP A 42 -10.24 3.56 14.93
CA ASP A 42 -10.76 3.32 13.59
C ASP A 42 -9.71 3.70 12.55
N ALA A 43 -9.49 2.79 11.59
CA ALA A 43 -8.58 2.97 10.48
C ALA A 43 -9.38 3.23 9.20
N LYS A 44 -9.37 4.49 8.73
CA LYS A 44 -9.97 4.89 7.45
C LYS A 44 -8.97 4.64 6.32
N LEU A 45 -9.31 3.77 5.37
CA LEU A 45 -8.48 3.44 4.22
C LEU A 45 -8.97 4.17 2.96
N GLU A 46 -8.03 4.80 2.27
CA GLU A 46 -8.21 5.38 0.95
C GLU A 46 -7.17 4.76 -0.01
N ILE A 47 -7.59 4.38 -1.21
CA ILE A 47 -6.72 3.86 -2.29
C ILE A 47 -7.06 4.64 -3.55
N ASP A 48 -6.05 5.16 -4.24
CA ASP A 48 -6.24 6.01 -5.43
C ASP A 48 -7.17 7.20 -5.16
N GLY A 49 -7.13 7.74 -3.94
CA GLY A 49 -7.99 8.84 -3.49
C GLY A 49 -9.45 8.44 -3.22
N LYS A 50 -9.82 7.17 -3.39
CA LYS A 50 -11.17 6.66 -3.15
C LYS A 50 -11.27 6.05 -1.76
N HIS A 51 -12.35 6.33 -1.04
CA HIS A 51 -12.62 5.69 0.26
C HIS A 51 -13.00 4.23 0.06
N VAL A 52 -12.23 3.34 0.69
CA VAL A 52 -12.36 1.88 0.54
C VAL A 52 -13.15 1.28 1.70
N GLY A 53 -13.03 1.88 2.87
CA GLY A 53 -13.74 1.50 4.08
C GLY A 53 -13.09 2.08 5.32
N THR A 54 -13.73 1.80 6.46
CA THR A 54 -13.22 2.16 7.78
C THR A 54 -13.39 0.94 8.68
N TRP A 55 -12.33 0.52 9.35
CA TRP A 55 -12.34 -0.68 10.20
C TRP A 55 -11.92 -0.35 11.62
N ARG A 56 -12.66 -0.90 12.59
CA ARG A 56 -12.27 -0.94 14.00
C ARG A 56 -11.09 -1.90 14.16
N LEU A 57 -10.03 -1.42 14.79
CA LEU A 57 -8.96 -2.24 15.34
C LEU A 57 -9.06 -2.17 16.85
N GLU A 58 -9.10 -3.33 17.48
CA GLU A 58 -9.00 -3.44 18.94
C GLU A 58 -7.57 -3.11 19.40
N GLU A 59 -7.35 -3.09 20.71
CA GLU A 59 -6.02 -2.89 21.29
C GLU A 59 -5.08 -4.00 20.84
N TYR A 60 -3.87 -3.65 20.40
CA TYR A 60 -2.84 -4.59 19.94
C TYR A 60 -3.26 -5.54 18.80
N ASP A 61 -4.30 -5.18 18.05
CA ASP A 61 -4.89 -6.00 17.01
C ASP A 61 -4.37 -5.66 15.59
N SER A 62 -4.61 -6.57 14.65
CA SER A 62 -4.35 -6.36 13.23
C SER A 62 -5.44 -6.97 12.36
N ILE A 63 -5.71 -6.32 11.23
CA ILE A 63 -6.66 -6.80 10.22
C ILE A 63 -5.98 -6.91 8.86
N VAL A 64 -6.36 -7.95 8.12
CA VAL A 64 -5.96 -8.16 6.73
C VAL A 64 -7.16 -7.92 5.84
N LEU A 65 -7.04 -6.98 4.89
CA LEU A 65 -8.10 -6.56 4.00
C LEU A 65 -7.74 -6.97 2.57
N GLU A 66 -8.62 -7.73 1.93
CA GLU A 66 -8.43 -8.16 0.54
C GLU A 66 -9.44 -7.52 -0.42
N ARG A 67 -10.43 -6.77 0.08
CA ARG A 67 -11.49 -6.11 -0.70
C ARG A 67 -12.01 -4.82 -0.02
N PRO A 68 -12.68 -3.91 -0.76
CA PRO A 68 -13.44 -2.82 -0.17
C PRO A 68 -14.54 -3.30 0.77
N ALA A 69 -14.98 -2.46 1.71
CA ALA A 69 -16.07 -2.81 2.62
C ALA A 69 -17.40 -3.06 1.87
N HIS A 70 -17.62 -2.31 0.78
CA HIS A 70 -18.87 -2.23 0.02
C HIS A 70 -18.85 -2.97 -1.31
N ASP A 71 -17.79 -3.73 -1.60
CA ASP A 71 -17.64 -4.47 -2.86
C ASP A 71 -17.04 -5.86 -2.57
N THR A 72 -17.29 -6.85 -3.43
CA THR A 72 -16.77 -8.22 -3.30
C THR A 72 -15.49 -8.47 -4.10
N GLY A 73 -15.11 -7.58 -5.02
CA GLY A 73 -13.90 -7.68 -5.81
C GLY A 73 -12.63 -7.52 -4.98
N ARG A 74 -11.60 -8.30 -5.29
CA ARG A 74 -10.30 -8.22 -4.59
C ARG A 74 -9.49 -7.05 -5.11
N PHE A 75 -8.68 -6.43 -4.25
CA PHE A 75 -7.72 -5.42 -4.69
C PHE A 75 -6.73 -6.03 -5.68
N THR A 76 -6.59 -5.40 -6.84
CA THR A 76 -5.68 -5.85 -7.89
C THR A 76 -4.91 -4.66 -8.44
N PHE A 77 -3.59 -4.77 -8.43
CA PHE A 77 -2.71 -3.74 -8.95
C PHE A 77 -2.56 -3.84 -10.47
N TYR A 78 -2.74 -2.71 -11.16
CA TYR A 78 -2.54 -2.59 -12.60
C TYR A 78 -1.53 -1.50 -12.92
N LYS A 79 -0.44 -1.90 -13.61
CA LYS A 79 0.51 -1.00 -14.24
C LYS A 79 -0.20 0.00 -15.17
N LEU A 80 0.12 1.27 -15.03
CA LEU A 80 -0.42 2.35 -15.85
C LEU A 80 -0.14 2.10 -17.34
N GLY A 81 -1.12 2.39 -18.20
CA GLY A 81 -1.03 2.17 -19.64
C GLY A 81 -1.39 0.75 -20.11
N SER A 82 -1.70 -0.18 -19.20
CA SER A 82 -2.26 -1.47 -19.60
C SER A 82 -3.74 -1.35 -20.00
N ALA A 83 -4.25 -2.37 -20.71
CA ALA A 83 -5.68 -2.44 -21.06
C ALA A 83 -6.55 -2.51 -19.80
N GLU A 84 -6.16 -3.32 -18.82
CA GLU A 84 -6.84 -3.50 -17.54
C GLU A 84 -6.85 -2.20 -16.73
N ALA A 85 -5.74 -1.45 -16.72
CA ALA A 85 -5.68 -0.14 -16.08
C ALA A 85 -6.69 0.84 -16.70
N SER A 86 -6.80 0.83 -18.03
CA SER A 86 -7.78 1.66 -18.76
C SER A 86 -9.22 1.27 -18.41
N ILE A 87 -9.51 -0.04 -18.34
CA ILE A 87 -10.83 -0.57 -17.96
C ILE A 87 -11.17 -0.21 -16.50
N ALA A 88 -10.18 -0.23 -15.61
CA ALA A 88 -10.32 0.13 -14.20
C ALA A 88 -10.42 1.65 -13.97
N GLY A 89 -10.32 2.48 -15.02
CA GLY A 89 -10.37 3.94 -14.91
C GLY A 89 -9.12 4.55 -14.29
N ILE A 90 -7.97 3.87 -14.38
CA ILE A 90 -6.68 4.35 -13.87
C ILE A 90 -6.04 5.24 -14.96
N SER A 91 -5.93 6.54 -14.68
CA SER A 91 -5.47 7.56 -15.63
C SER A 91 -4.28 8.35 -15.09
N GLN A 92 -3.22 8.53 -15.90
CA GLN A 92 -1.99 9.23 -15.50
C GLN A 92 -2.19 10.63 -14.90
N GLU A 93 -3.33 11.27 -15.19
CA GLU A 93 -3.67 12.61 -14.69
C GLU A 93 -4.08 12.63 -13.21
N ASP A 94 -4.42 11.48 -12.62
CA ASP A 94 -4.79 11.39 -11.21
C ASP A 94 -3.54 11.26 -10.32
N ALA A 95 -3.25 12.35 -9.60
CA ALA A 95 -2.13 12.42 -8.66
C ALA A 95 -2.21 11.40 -7.52
N ASN A 96 -3.39 10.83 -7.24
CA ASN A 96 -3.58 9.83 -6.20
C ASN A 96 -3.27 8.42 -6.66
N ILE A 97 -2.97 8.16 -7.94
CA ILE A 97 -2.73 6.79 -8.40
C ILE A 97 -1.59 6.10 -7.68
N GLY A 98 -1.88 4.87 -7.24
CA GLY A 98 -1.01 4.03 -6.43
C GLY A 98 -0.96 4.49 -4.98
N LEU A 99 -1.55 5.62 -4.59
CA LEU A 99 -1.52 6.10 -3.21
C LEU A 99 -2.45 5.26 -2.34
N VAL A 100 -1.86 4.55 -1.38
CA VAL A 100 -2.55 3.91 -0.28
C VAL A 100 -2.37 4.79 0.95
N LYS A 101 -3.47 5.33 1.46
CA LYS A 101 -3.50 6.21 2.62
C LYS A 101 -4.37 5.59 3.70
N VAL A 102 -3.84 5.49 4.91
CA VAL A 102 -4.63 5.13 6.08
C VAL A 102 -4.56 6.24 7.12
N THR A 103 -5.71 6.58 7.68
CA THR A 103 -5.83 7.48 8.83
C THR A 103 -6.33 6.68 10.02
N PHE A 104 -5.45 6.45 10.99
CA PHE A 104 -5.79 5.85 12.28
C PHE A 104 -6.26 6.94 13.23
N THR A 105 -7.48 6.82 13.73
CA THR A 105 -8.06 7.75 14.72
C THR A 105 -8.37 6.97 16.00
N PRO A 106 -7.56 7.14 17.06
CA PRO A 106 -7.75 6.42 18.32
C PRO A 106 -9.03 6.84 19.04
N GLU A 107 -9.51 5.96 19.92
CA GLU A 107 -10.50 6.29 20.93
C GLU A 107 -9.86 7.14 22.05
N HIS A 108 -10.60 8.10 22.63
CA HIS A 108 -10.20 8.76 23.85
C HIS A 108 -9.97 7.74 24.97
N GLN A 109 -8.83 7.85 25.66
CA GLN A 109 -8.53 7.00 26.78
C GLN A 109 -9.57 7.22 27.88
N VAL A 110 -10.47 6.26 28.08
CA VAL A 110 -11.32 6.23 29.27
C VAL A 110 -10.36 6.07 30.46
N GLN A 111 -10.27 7.09 31.32
CA GLN A 111 -9.40 7.04 32.49
C GLN A 111 -9.89 5.99 33.49
N THR A 112 -9.58 4.72 33.29
CA THR A 112 -9.47 3.77 34.38
C THR A 112 -8.16 4.10 35.08
N ARG A 113 -8.25 4.74 36.25
CA ARG A 113 -7.10 5.08 37.09
C ARG A 113 -6.30 3.81 37.41
N THR A 114 -5.18 3.63 36.73
CA THR A 114 -4.15 2.67 37.15
C THR A 114 -2.80 3.38 37.14
N THR A 115 -2.16 3.36 38.30
CA THR A 115 -0.95 4.09 38.68
C THR A 115 0.28 3.69 37.85
N HIS A 116 1.02 4.72 37.43
CA HIS A 116 2.36 4.81 36.83
C HIS A 116 3.33 3.62 36.98
N GLU A 117 4.09 3.33 35.92
CA GLU A 117 5.58 3.35 35.96
C GLU A 117 6.18 3.86 34.63
N LEU A 118 7.23 4.68 34.75
CA LEU A 118 7.95 5.37 33.69
C LEU A 118 9.15 4.52 33.23
N TYR A 119 9.22 4.18 31.94
CA TYR A 119 10.45 3.70 31.31
C TYR A 119 10.76 4.52 30.06
N SER A 120 11.87 5.27 30.13
CA SER A 120 12.46 6.03 29.02
C SER A 120 13.15 5.09 28.02
N SER A 121 12.92 5.31 26.73
CA SER A 121 13.65 4.63 25.64
C SER A 121 14.94 5.39 25.25
N PRO A 122 16.01 4.69 24.84
CA PRO A 122 17.24 5.30 24.34
C PRO A 122 17.14 5.81 22.88
N PRO A 123 18.04 6.71 22.44
CA PRO A 123 17.96 7.36 21.15
C PRO A 123 18.40 6.47 19.97
N VAL A 124 17.77 6.72 18.82
CA VAL A 124 17.95 6.04 17.53
C VAL A 124 19.21 6.55 16.81
N THR A 125 20.04 5.63 16.32
CA THR A 125 21.24 5.93 15.53
C THR A 125 20.89 6.29 14.08
N ARG A 126 21.47 7.41 13.62
CA ARG A 126 21.41 7.95 12.25
C ARG A 126 22.18 7.04 11.29
N GLY A 127 21.48 6.43 10.33
CA GLY A 127 22.08 5.67 9.23
C GLY A 127 22.32 6.55 8.00
N THR A 128 23.54 6.45 7.48
CA THR A 128 24.12 7.15 6.33
C THR A 128 23.39 6.86 5.01
N ILE A 129 23.37 7.85 4.12
CA ILE A 129 22.81 7.77 2.77
C ILE A 129 23.70 6.89 1.89
N GLU A 130 23.15 5.80 1.36
CA GLU A 130 23.72 5.11 0.20
C GLU A 130 22.91 5.50 -1.05
N GLU A 131 23.52 6.37 -1.86
CA GLU A 131 23.14 6.63 -3.24
C GLU A 131 23.40 5.37 -4.06
N GLY A 132 22.36 4.75 -4.62
CA GLY A 132 22.55 3.53 -5.40
C GLY A 132 21.33 3.04 -6.17
N THR A 133 21.34 3.34 -7.47
CA THR A 133 20.53 2.75 -8.55
C THR A 133 19.12 3.31 -8.73
N THR A 134 18.96 4.21 -9.70
CA THR A 134 17.68 4.52 -10.36
C THR A 134 17.17 3.28 -11.07
N ARG A 135 16.52 2.36 -10.33
CA ARG A 135 15.66 1.36 -10.96
C ARG A 135 14.50 2.12 -11.58
N SER A 136 14.29 1.95 -12.88
CA SER A 136 13.13 2.49 -13.56
C SER A 136 11.88 1.82 -12.95
N PHE A 137 11.01 2.64 -12.37
CA PHE A 137 9.70 2.22 -11.89
C PHE A 137 8.64 2.91 -12.74
N SER A 138 7.52 2.24 -12.93
CA SER A 138 6.36 2.79 -13.63
C SER A 138 5.20 2.93 -12.66
N ALA A 139 4.37 3.97 -12.85
CA ALA A 139 3.18 4.17 -12.04
C ALA A 139 2.17 3.03 -12.25
N GLY A 140 1.27 2.84 -11.29
CA GLY A 140 0.14 1.94 -11.40
C GLY A 140 -0.86 2.20 -10.28
N GLY A 141 -2.10 1.76 -10.47
CA GLY A 141 -3.19 1.96 -9.53
C GLY A 141 -3.90 0.65 -9.23
N THR A 142 -5.03 0.75 -8.54
CA THR A 142 -5.81 -0.38 -8.08
C THR A 142 -7.16 -0.45 -8.78
N GLY A 143 -7.43 -1.61 -9.37
CA GLY A 143 -8.78 -2.03 -9.76
C GLY A 143 -9.27 -3.16 -8.87
N LEU A 144 -10.44 -3.70 -9.20
CA LEU A 144 -11.04 -4.84 -8.51
C LEU A 144 -11.12 -6.04 -9.45
N SER A 145 -10.67 -7.22 -9.01
CA SER A 145 -10.83 -8.46 -9.78
C SER A 145 -11.09 -9.68 -8.91
N GLY A 146 -11.66 -10.73 -9.51
CA GLY A 146 -12.09 -11.92 -8.78
C GLY A 146 -13.17 -11.62 -7.74
N GLU A 147 -13.41 -12.59 -6.85
CA GLU A 147 -14.41 -12.47 -5.78
C GLU A 147 -13.77 -12.84 -4.44
N SER A 148 -14.09 -12.08 -3.40
CA SER A 148 -13.68 -12.32 -2.03
C SER A 148 -14.89 -12.70 -1.16
N LYS A 149 -14.65 -13.70 -0.30
CA LYS A 149 -15.60 -14.18 0.70
C LYS A 149 -15.34 -13.55 2.08
N GLN A 150 -14.42 -12.60 2.17
CA GLN A 150 -14.16 -11.86 3.41
C GLN A 150 -15.47 -11.23 3.89
N GLN A 151 -15.76 -11.29 5.18
CA GLN A 151 -16.97 -10.71 5.76
C GLN A 151 -16.60 -9.60 6.72
N PHE A 152 -17.48 -8.61 6.82
CA PHE A 152 -17.35 -7.50 7.76
C PHE A 152 -18.64 -7.38 8.57
N SER A 153 -18.51 -6.97 9.82
CA SER A 153 -19.62 -6.58 10.68
C SER A 153 -19.55 -5.10 10.97
N ASN A 154 -20.68 -4.52 11.37
CA ASN A 154 -20.71 -3.14 11.85
C ASN A 154 -20.09 -3.07 13.25
N ALA A 155 -19.25 -2.07 13.47
CA ALA A 155 -18.74 -1.71 14.78
C ALA A 155 -19.59 -0.60 15.41
N THR A 156 -19.63 -0.56 16.74
CA THR A 156 -20.22 0.57 17.47
C THR A 156 -19.32 1.80 17.37
N ALA A 157 -19.91 3.00 17.39
CA ALA A 157 -19.15 4.24 17.41
C ALA A 157 -18.26 4.32 18.67
N ILE A 158 -17.12 5.00 18.54
CA ILE A 158 -16.19 5.34 19.61
C ILE A 158 -16.05 6.85 19.72
N ASP A 159 -15.61 7.32 20.88
CA ASP A 159 -15.28 8.73 21.08
C ASP A 159 -13.87 9.02 20.56
N TYR A 160 -13.75 9.79 19.48
CA TYR A 160 -12.49 9.94 18.75
C TYR A 160 -11.56 10.98 19.37
N ASP A 161 -10.30 10.59 19.58
CA ASP A 161 -9.21 11.52 19.87
C ASP A 161 -8.51 11.93 18.57
N TYR A 162 -9.05 12.94 17.88
CA TYR A 162 -8.45 13.48 16.65
C TYR A 162 -7.06 14.08 16.86
N SER A 163 -6.71 14.49 18.08
CA SER A 163 -5.38 15.04 18.38
C SER A 163 -4.28 13.97 18.28
N GLN A 164 -4.66 12.70 18.38
CA GLN A 164 -3.77 11.54 18.31
C GLN A 164 -3.87 10.81 16.96
N ALA A 165 -4.55 11.40 15.98
CA ALA A 165 -4.70 10.81 14.65
C ALA A 165 -3.33 10.66 13.96
N THR A 166 -3.11 9.51 13.32
CA THR A 166 -1.88 9.21 12.59
C THR A 166 -2.21 8.85 11.15
N VAL A 167 -1.53 9.49 10.20
CA VAL A 167 -1.68 9.24 8.77
C VAL A 167 -0.43 8.55 8.23
N ILE A 168 -0.60 7.41 7.58
CA ILE A 168 0.48 6.66 6.92
C ILE A 168 0.16 6.56 5.42
N HIS A 169 1.19 6.75 4.58
CA HIS A 169 1.08 6.68 3.13
C HIS A 169 2.06 5.65 2.55
N LEU A 170 1.63 4.90 1.54
CA LEU A 170 2.49 4.15 0.64
C LEU A 170 2.09 4.44 -0.80
N ARG A 171 3.02 4.33 -1.75
CA ARG A 171 2.72 4.44 -3.19
C ARG A 171 3.09 3.17 -3.95
N LEU A 172 2.11 2.53 -4.56
CA LEU A 172 2.26 1.33 -5.38
C LEU A 172 2.92 1.68 -6.72
N VAL A 173 3.93 0.90 -7.12
CA VAL A 173 4.64 1.05 -8.40
C VAL A 173 4.88 -0.30 -9.05
N ALA A 174 4.93 -0.30 -10.37
CA ALA A 174 5.31 -1.45 -11.18
C ALA A 174 6.81 -1.42 -11.48
N ARG A 175 7.45 -2.59 -11.53
CA ARG A 175 8.80 -2.73 -12.10
C ARG A 175 8.76 -2.25 -13.56
N ALA A 176 9.66 -1.37 -13.97
CA ALA A 176 9.81 -1.07 -15.40
C ALA A 176 10.58 -2.22 -16.06
N ASP A 177 9.85 -3.29 -16.39
CA ASP A 177 10.21 -4.06 -17.58
C ASP A 177 9.62 -3.31 -18.76
N GLU A 178 10.46 -2.55 -19.46
CA GLU A 178 10.19 -2.20 -20.85
C GLU A 178 10.51 -3.45 -21.69
N PRO A 179 9.61 -3.90 -22.59
CA PRO A 179 10.00 -4.83 -23.62
C PRO A 179 11.09 -4.15 -24.46
N ARG A 180 12.31 -4.69 -24.45
CA ARG A 180 13.29 -4.31 -25.46
C ARG A 180 12.73 -4.77 -26.81
N PRO A 181 12.68 -3.91 -27.85
CA PRO A 181 12.39 -4.39 -29.19
C PRO A 181 13.37 -5.52 -29.52
N LEU A 182 12.92 -6.55 -30.24
CA LEU A 182 13.84 -7.41 -30.95
C LEU A 182 14.54 -6.55 -32.01
N THR A 183 15.71 -6.00 -31.68
CA THR A 183 16.65 -5.53 -32.69
C THR A 183 17.38 -6.76 -33.22
N PRO A 184 17.12 -7.22 -34.45
CA PRO A 184 17.95 -8.25 -35.05
C PRO A 184 19.39 -7.74 -35.10
N TYR A 185 20.33 -8.52 -34.57
CA TYR A 185 21.74 -8.33 -34.88
C TYR A 185 21.93 -8.65 -36.37
N SER A 186 21.89 -7.64 -37.22
CA SER A 186 22.26 -7.78 -38.62
C SER A 186 23.78 -7.79 -38.71
N ASN A 187 24.37 -8.98 -38.83
CA ASN A 187 25.70 -9.12 -39.45
C ASN A 187 25.53 -8.91 -40.98
N PRO A 188 26.41 -8.18 -41.69
CA PRO A 188 26.42 -8.20 -43.14
C PRO A 188 26.33 -9.63 -43.70
N VAL A 189 25.42 -9.82 -44.65
CA VAL A 189 25.26 -11.09 -45.39
C VAL A 189 26.57 -11.36 -46.13
N PRO A 190 27.25 -12.51 -45.92
CA PRO A 190 28.45 -12.83 -46.66
C PRO A 190 28.15 -12.88 -48.18
N PRO A 191 29.02 -12.33 -49.03
CA PRO A 191 28.79 -12.34 -50.47
C PRO A 191 28.76 -13.79 -51.01
N PRO A 192 28.00 -14.06 -52.09
CA PRO A 192 27.95 -15.36 -52.72
C PRO A 192 29.33 -15.83 -53.19
N ILE A 193 29.65 -17.10 -52.95
CA ILE A 193 30.87 -17.71 -53.49
C ILE A 193 30.56 -18.13 -54.93
N HIS A 194 31.24 -17.53 -55.91
CA HIS A 194 31.23 -18.03 -57.27
C HIS A 194 32.24 -19.17 -57.38
N LEU A 195 31.76 -20.37 -57.72
CA LEU A 195 32.56 -21.47 -58.26
C LEU A 195 32.44 -21.47 -59.79
#